data_AF-A0A9W4KAL9-F1
#
_entry.id   AF-A0A9W4KAL9-F1
#
_cell.length_a   1.000
_cell.length_b   1.000
_cell.length_c   1.000
_cell.angle_alpha   90.00
_cell.angle_beta   90.00
_cell.angle_gamma   90.00
#
_symmetry.space_group_name_H-M   'P 1'
#
loop_
_entity.id
_entity.type
_entity.pdbx_description
1 polymer ?
#
loop_
_entity_poly.entity_id
_entity_poly.type
_entity_poly.pdbx_seq_one_letter_code
_entity_poly.pdbx_strand_id
1 'polypeptide(L)'
;MLSSISGVIGQKGQANYAGGNAFQDAFAEYRRALGLAAISIDLGPIEDVGVIHGNEDLQNRFDGSPLLLIDEGLLRRIFDYSIIQQHPDADRRLNLSSQGQMITSLLVPQPEDSDLLGDVRFSGLRVLQRQGPSKSFAVGTLPES
;
A
#
# COMPACT_ATOMS: atom_id res chain seq x y z
N MET A 1 9.77 -9.98 1.69
CA MET A 1 9.63 -10.51 0.32
C MET A 1 9.18 -9.36 -0.57
N LEU A 2 9.63 -9.34 -1.81
CA LEU A 2 9.34 -8.26 -2.76
C LEU A 2 8.30 -8.79 -3.76
N SER A 3 7.05 -8.52 -3.45
CA SER A 3 5.89 -8.80 -4.28
C SER A 3 5.53 -7.54 -5.08
N SER A 4 4.41 -7.57 -5.79
CA SER A 4 3.93 -6.44 -6.59
C SER A 4 2.44 -6.29 -6.44
N ILE A 5 1.98 -5.04 -6.48
CA ILE A 5 0.55 -4.70 -6.50
C ILE A 5 -0.21 -5.41 -7.62
N SER A 6 0.47 -5.81 -8.71
CA SER A 6 -0.10 -6.62 -9.79
C SER A 6 -0.70 -7.97 -9.32
N GLY A 7 -0.21 -8.54 -8.20
CA GLY A 7 -0.81 -9.72 -7.57
C GLY A 7 -2.16 -9.43 -6.89
N VAL A 8 -2.39 -8.18 -6.50
CA VAL A 8 -3.59 -7.70 -5.81
C VAL A 8 -4.64 -7.19 -6.80
N ILE A 9 -4.27 -6.26 -7.68
CA ILE A 9 -5.20 -5.64 -8.65
C ILE A 9 -5.36 -6.47 -9.92
N GLY A 10 -4.36 -7.29 -10.27
CA GLY A 10 -4.30 -8.03 -11.52
C GLY A 10 -3.89 -7.15 -12.70
N GLN A 11 -3.12 -7.70 -13.63
CA GLN A 11 -2.73 -7.00 -14.86
C GLN A 11 -2.80 -7.93 -16.07
N LYS A 12 -3.45 -7.47 -17.15
CA LYS A 12 -3.60 -8.25 -18.39
C LYS A 12 -2.22 -8.66 -18.92
N GLY A 13 -2.07 -9.94 -19.25
CA GLY A 13 -0.81 -10.51 -19.74
C GLY A 13 0.22 -10.85 -18.66
N GLN A 14 -0.07 -10.60 -17.38
CA GLN A 14 0.85 -10.84 -16.26
C GLN A 14 0.38 -11.95 -15.30
N ALA A 15 -0.42 -12.91 -15.78
CA ALA A 15 -1.01 -13.96 -14.93
C ALA A 15 0.06 -14.78 -14.17
N ASN A 16 1.15 -15.17 -14.84
CA ASN A 16 2.24 -15.91 -14.20
C ASN A 16 2.97 -15.06 -13.14
N TYR A 17 3.19 -13.77 -13.44
CA TYR A 17 3.82 -12.83 -12.52
C TYR A 17 2.94 -12.56 -11.29
N ALA A 18 1.66 -12.28 -11.51
CA ALA A 18 0.66 -12.11 -10.47
C ALA A 18 0.52 -13.36 -9.58
N GLY A 19 0.56 -14.56 -10.16
CA GLY A 19 0.55 -15.82 -9.41
C GLY A 19 1.77 -16.01 -8.51
N GLY A 20 2.97 -15.64 -8.99
CA GLY A 20 4.18 -15.66 -8.18
C GLY A 20 4.14 -14.68 -7.01
N ASN A 21 3.61 -13.48 -7.25
CA ASN A 21 3.42 -12.45 -6.22
C ASN A 21 2.39 -12.90 -5.16
N ALA A 22 1.24 -13.40 -5.60
CA ALA A 22 0.22 -13.95 -4.70
C ALA A 22 0.74 -15.12 -3.84
N PHE A 23 1.65 -15.95 -4.39
CA PHE A 23 2.34 -16.97 -3.59
C PHE A 23 3.22 -16.36 -2.49
N GLN A 24 3.97 -15.29 -2.78
CA GLN A 24 4.78 -14.61 -1.75
C GLN A 24 3.91 -14.05 -0.63
N ASP A 25 2.75 -13.49 -0.97
CA ASP A 25 1.78 -12.97 0.00
C ASP A 25 1.25 -14.08 0.90
N ALA A 26 0.76 -15.17 0.31
CA ALA A 26 0.26 -16.34 1.03
C ALA A 26 1.37 -17.00 1.87
N PHE A 27 2.61 -17.02 1.38
CA PHE A 27 3.75 -17.57 2.12
C PHE A 27 4.13 -16.70 3.33
N ALA A 28 3.99 -15.38 3.23
CA ALA A 28 4.20 -14.49 4.37
C ALA A 28 3.19 -14.79 5.49
N GLU A 29 1.92 -14.91 5.10
CA GLU A 29 0.83 -15.26 6.01
C GLU A 29 1.05 -16.62 6.66
N TYR A 30 1.40 -17.64 5.87
CA TYR A 30 1.73 -18.98 6.36
C TYR A 30 2.85 -18.95 7.41
N ARG A 31 3.95 -18.24 7.15
CA ARG A 31 5.05 -18.10 8.12
C ARG A 31 4.58 -17.44 9.41
N ARG A 32 3.76 -16.39 9.32
CA ARG A 32 3.23 -15.71 10.51
C ARG A 32 2.26 -16.56 11.31
N ALA A 33 1.45 -17.40 10.66
CA ALA A 33 0.62 -18.38 11.33
C ALA A 33 1.43 -19.40 12.15
N LEU A 34 2.68 -19.66 11.75
CA LEU A 34 3.65 -20.45 12.52
C LEU A 34 4.42 -19.65 13.58
N GLY A 35 4.08 -18.38 13.81
CA GLY A 35 4.80 -17.50 14.73
C GLY A 35 6.16 -17.01 14.20
N LEU A 36 6.48 -17.24 12.93
CA LEU A 36 7.73 -16.82 12.32
C LEU A 36 7.61 -15.43 11.71
N ALA A 37 8.70 -14.67 11.76
CA ALA A 37 8.79 -13.39 11.06
C ALA A 37 8.70 -13.59 9.55
N ALA A 38 7.80 -12.83 8.92
CA ALA A 38 7.70 -12.67 7.48
C ALA A 38 6.87 -11.42 7.15
N ILE A 39 7.26 -10.74 6.09
CA ILE A 39 6.44 -9.70 5.45
C ILE A 39 6.57 -9.80 3.94
N SER A 40 5.45 -9.68 3.22
CA SER A 40 5.39 -9.43 1.79
C SER A 40 5.09 -7.95 1.56
N ILE A 41 5.75 -7.35 0.57
CA ILE A 41 5.58 -5.94 0.21
C ILE A 41 5.11 -5.93 -1.24
N ASP A 42 3.86 -5.56 -1.48
CA ASP A 42 3.29 -5.44 -2.82
C ASP A 42 3.65 -4.08 -3.38
N LEU A 43 4.82 -4.00 -4.00
CA LEU A 43 5.34 -2.76 -4.55
C LEU A 43 4.52 -2.32 -5.77
N GLY A 44 4.12 -1.06 -5.75
CA GLY A 44 3.67 -0.33 -6.93
C GLY A 44 4.82 0.14 -7.82
N PRO A 45 4.51 0.94 -8.85
CA PRO A 45 5.50 1.46 -9.79
C PRO A 45 6.57 2.32 -9.09
N ILE A 46 7.85 2.14 -9.47
CA ILE A 46 9.00 2.85 -8.91
C ILE A 46 9.53 3.84 -9.96
N GLU A 47 9.75 5.10 -9.55
CA GLU A 47 10.07 6.22 -10.45
C GLU A 47 11.55 6.24 -10.87
N ASP A 48 12.47 6.12 -9.91
CA ASP A 48 13.89 6.45 -10.13
C ASP A 48 14.78 5.28 -10.56
N VAL A 49 14.42 4.02 -10.27
CA VAL A 49 15.39 2.89 -10.38
C VAL A 49 14.78 1.57 -10.90
N GLY A 50 13.61 1.55 -11.53
CA GLY A 50 13.03 0.29 -12.02
C GLY A 50 12.01 0.40 -13.14
N VAL A 51 11.87 -0.69 -13.92
CA VAL A 51 10.89 -1.12 -14.95
C VAL A 51 10.32 -0.08 -15.93
N ILE A 52 9.99 1.11 -15.45
CA ILE A 52 9.49 2.29 -16.17
C ILE A 52 10.65 3.09 -16.78
N HIS A 53 11.86 2.99 -16.23
CA HIS A 53 13.06 3.63 -16.79
C HIS A 53 13.48 2.92 -18.09
N GLY A 54 13.15 3.52 -19.24
CA GLY A 54 13.51 3.03 -20.59
C GLY A 54 12.38 2.33 -21.37
N ASN A 55 11.16 2.25 -20.84
CA ASN A 55 10.00 1.67 -21.54
C ASN A 55 8.87 2.71 -21.62
N GLU A 56 8.84 3.49 -22.70
CA GLU A 56 7.82 4.52 -22.96
C GLU A 56 6.39 3.95 -22.92
N ASP A 57 6.22 2.69 -23.32
CA ASP A 57 4.93 1.97 -23.25
C ASP A 57 4.46 1.68 -21.82
N LEU A 58 5.38 1.52 -20.87
CA LEU A 58 5.03 1.34 -19.46
C LEU A 58 4.70 2.68 -18.81
N GLN A 59 5.44 3.75 -19.14
CA GLN A 59 5.10 5.12 -18.71
C GLN A 59 3.69 5.53 -19.16
N ASN A 60 3.37 5.37 -20.44
CA ASN A 60 2.04 5.69 -21.00
C ASN A 60 0.90 4.86 -20.42
N ARG A 61 1.18 3.68 -19.82
CA ARG A 61 0.18 2.85 -19.13
C ARG A 61 -0.08 3.28 -17.69
N PHE A 62 0.81 4.07 -17.09
CA PHE A 62 0.66 4.61 -15.75
C PHE A 62 0.17 6.06 -15.73
N ASP A 63 0.24 6.78 -16.85
CA ASP A 63 -0.45 8.06 -17.05
C ASP A 63 -1.98 7.85 -17.01
N GLY A 64 -2.56 8.07 -15.83
CA GLY A 64 -3.98 7.81 -15.51
C GLY A 64 -4.22 6.70 -14.48
N SER A 65 -3.16 6.08 -13.96
CA SER A 65 -3.27 5.07 -12.91
C SER A 65 -3.57 5.69 -11.53
N PRO A 66 -4.50 5.14 -10.73
CA PRO A 66 -4.76 5.59 -9.35
C PRO A 66 -3.65 5.18 -8.37
N LEU A 67 -2.46 4.83 -8.87
CA LEU A 67 -1.33 4.38 -8.08
C LEU A 67 -0.31 5.49 -7.90
N LEU A 68 0.13 5.68 -6.66
CA LEU A 68 1.27 6.54 -6.36
C LEU A 68 2.56 5.92 -6.89
N LEU A 69 3.37 6.73 -7.58
CA LEU A 69 4.75 6.37 -7.90
C LEU A 69 5.58 6.34 -6.61
N ILE A 70 6.52 5.40 -6.54
CA ILE A 70 7.44 5.23 -5.41
C ILE A 70 8.80 5.78 -5.81
N ASP A 71 9.20 6.90 -5.23
CA ASP A 71 10.57 7.40 -5.31
C ASP A 71 11.52 6.59 -4.39
N GLU A 72 12.84 6.77 -4.54
CA GLU A 72 13.84 6.05 -3.73
C GLU A 72 13.65 6.32 -2.21
N GLY A 73 13.29 7.55 -1.84
CA GLY A 73 13.09 7.95 -0.46
C GLY A 73 11.92 7.22 0.19
N LEU A 74 10.81 7.08 -0.52
CA LEU A 74 9.63 6.35 -0.09
C LEU A 74 9.91 4.84 -0.05
N LEU A 75 10.63 4.30 -1.03
CA LEU A 75 11.05 2.89 -1.04
C LEU A 75 11.87 2.55 0.21
N ARG A 76 12.83 3.40 0.57
CA ARG A 76 13.64 3.20 1.77
C ARG A 76 12.81 3.20 3.05
N ARG A 77 11.84 4.11 3.17
CA ARG A 77 10.90 4.13 4.30
C ARG A 77 10.04 2.87 4.36
N ILE A 78 9.55 2.38 3.22
CA ILE A 78 8.81 1.11 3.12
C ILE A 78 9.66 -0.03 3.68
N PHE A 79 10.94 -0.11 3.33
CA PHE A 79 11.83 -1.13 3.88
C PHE A 79 12.08 -0.98 5.38
N ASP A 80 12.37 0.23 5.86
CA ASP A 80 12.55 0.49 7.29
C ASP A 80 11.31 0.03 8.08
N TYR A 81 10.11 0.39 7.61
CA TYR A 81 8.86 -0.06 8.22
C TYR A 81 8.68 -1.56 8.17
N SER A 82 8.99 -2.20 7.04
CA SER A 82 8.89 -3.65 6.89
C SER A 82 9.77 -4.42 7.87
N ILE A 83 10.94 -3.88 8.21
CA ILE A 83 11.88 -4.46 9.17
C ILE A 83 11.34 -4.29 10.60
N ILE A 84 10.95 -3.07 10.97
CA ILE A 84 10.41 -2.78 12.30
C ILE A 84 9.16 -3.64 12.59
N GLN A 85 8.30 -3.81 11.59
CA GLN A 85 7.05 -4.57 11.71
C GLN A 85 7.28 -6.08 11.97
N GLN A 86 8.47 -6.61 11.70
CA GLN A 86 8.84 -8.01 11.94
C GLN A 86 9.43 -8.26 13.34
N HIS A 87 9.51 -7.23 14.19
CA HIS A 87 10.08 -7.37 15.54
C HIS A 87 9.36 -8.47 16.35
N PRO A 88 10.09 -9.33 17.10
CA PRO A 88 9.46 -10.38 17.92
C PRO A 88 8.54 -9.79 19.00
N ASP A 89 9.00 -8.74 19.69
CA ASP A 89 8.18 -8.02 20.66
C ASP A 89 7.11 -7.17 19.96
N ALA A 90 5.85 -7.39 20.32
CA ALA A 90 4.71 -6.70 19.75
C ALA A 90 4.76 -5.18 19.97
N ASP A 91 5.25 -4.73 21.13
CA ASP A 91 5.31 -3.30 21.50
C ASP A 91 6.30 -2.48 20.67
N ARG A 92 7.19 -3.15 19.93
CA ARG A 92 8.14 -2.52 19.01
C ARG A 92 7.59 -2.42 17.59
N ARG A 93 6.46 -3.06 17.30
CA ARG A 93 5.81 -3.02 15.97
C ARG A 93 4.99 -1.74 15.85
N LEU A 94 4.97 -1.18 14.64
CA LEU A 94 4.25 0.07 14.38
C LEU A 94 2.74 -0.15 14.24
N ASN A 95 2.31 -1.31 13.73
CA ASN A 95 0.91 -1.62 13.52
C ASN A 95 0.60 -3.07 13.94
N LEU A 96 -0.03 -3.26 15.09
CA LEU A 96 -0.37 -4.59 15.61
C LEU A 96 -1.40 -5.33 14.74
N SER A 97 -2.25 -4.59 14.03
CA SER A 97 -3.24 -5.11 13.08
C SER A 97 -2.67 -5.41 11.68
N SER A 98 -1.43 -5.01 11.39
CA SER A 98 -0.81 -5.30 10.10
C SER A 98 -0.57 -6.80 9.97
N GLN A 99 -1.35 -7.43 9.11
CA GLN A 99 -1.13 -8.76 8.57
C GLN A 99 0.24 -8.79 7.86
N GLY A 100 0.81 -9.96 7.59
CA GLY A 100 2.16 -10.09 6.99
C GLY A 100 2.31 -9.53 5.56
N GLN A 101 1.42 -8.65 5.10
CA GLN A 101 1.38 -8.06 3.78
C GLN A 101 1.28 -6.53 3.90
N MET A 102 2.08 -5.83 3.11
CA MET A 102 2.05 -4.38 2.97
C MET A 102 1.77 -4.03 1.52
N ILE A 103 0.58 -3.50 1.25
CA ILE A 103 0.21 -3.03 -0.09
C ILE A 103 0.62 -1.58 -0.22
N THR A 104 1.51 -1.28 -1.15
CA THR A 104 2.01 0.08 -1.37
C THR A 104 1.29 0.71 -2.58
N SER A 105 1.48 2.02 -2.78
CA SER A 105 0.96 2.78 -3.92
C SER A 105 -0.56 2.90 -4.07
N LEU A 106 -1.38 2.17 -3.31
CA LEU A 106 -2.83 2.40 -3.29
C LEU A 106 -3.16 3.74 -2.61
N LEU A 107 -3.81 4.63 -3.37
CA LEU A 107 -4.37 5.87 -2.81
C LEU A 107 -5.48 5.56 -1.80
N VAL A 108 -5.45 6.27 -0.67
CA VAL A 108 -6.51 6.19 0.34
C VAL A 108 -6.79 7.61 0.88
N PRO A 109 -8.03 8.13 0.77
CA PRO A 109 -9.18 7.53 0.08
C PRO A 109 -8.95 7.45 -1.45
N GLN A 110 -9.66 6.55 -2.11
CA GLN A 110 -9.62 6.41 -3.57
C GLN A 110 -10.36 7.57 -4.25
N PRO A 111 -9.87 8.09 -5.39
CA PRO A 111 -10.60 9.06 -6.23
C PRO A 111 -11.99 8.55 -6.64
N GLU A 112 -12.96 9.44 -6.80
CA GLU A 112 -14.36 9.07 -7.13
C GLU A 112 -14.49 8.37 -8.49
N ASP A 113 -13.56 8.62 -9.40
CA ASP A 113 -13.45 8.03 -10.74
C ASP A 113 -12.58 6.77 -10.80
N SER A 114 -12.09 6.27 -9.66
CA SER A 114 -11.23 5.08 -9.61
C SER A 114 -11.98 3.79 -9.99
N ASP A 115 -11.46 3.07 -10.97
CA ASP A 115 -11.94 1.73 -11.36
C ASP A 115 -11.95 0.73 -10.20
N LEU A 116 -11.06 0.93 -9.21
CA LEU A 116 -10.98 0.07 -8.02
C LEU A 116 -12.24 0.18 -7.16
N LEU A 117 -12.95 1.31 -7.20
CA LEU A 117 -14.22 1.45 -6.50
C LEU A 117 -15.27 0.49 -7.08
N GLY A 118 -15.21 0.12 -8.36
CA GLY A 118 -16.14 -0.83 -8.96
C GLY A 118 -15.95 -2.28 -8.49
N ASP A 119 -14.80 -2.60 -7.90
CA ASP A 119 -14.43 -3.95 -7.48
C ASP A 119 -14.75 -4.18 -5.99
N VAL A 120 -15.54 -5.23 -5.72
CA VAL A 120 -16.00 -5.61 -4.38
C VAL A 120 -14.86 -5.85 -3.39
N ARG A 121 -13.69 -6.29 -3.88
CA ARG A 121 -12.49 -6.53 -3.06
C ARG A 121 -11.98 -5.25 -2.39
N PHE A 122 -12.23 -4.10 -3.01
CA PHE A 122 -11.78 -2.80 -2.52
C PHE A 122 -12.91 -1.94 -1.94
N SER A 123 -14.09 -2.51 -1.72
CA SER A 123 -15.25 -1.80 -1.15
C SER A 123 -14.97 -1.11 0.19
N GLY A 124 -14.03 -1.64 0.98
CA GLY A 124 -13.58 -1.04 2.24
C GLY A 124 -12.83 0.29 2.08
N LEU A 125 -12.25 0.57 0.91
CA LEU A 125 -11.55 1.84 0.63
C LEU A 125 -12.53 3.03 0.51
N ARG A 126 -13.84 2.78 0.37
CA ARG A 126 -14.89 3.80 0.34
C ARG A 126 -15.20 4.40 1.73
N VAL A 127 -15.00 3.64 2.79
CA VAL A 127 -15.55 3.93 4.13
C VAL A 127 -14.81 5.07 4.84
N LEU A 128 -13.55 5.34 4.47
CA LEU A 128 -12.77 6.44 5.05
C LEU A 128 -13.27 7.84 4.61
N GLN A 129 -14.25 7.93 3.71
CA GLN A 129 -14.81 9.20 3.22
C GLN A 129 -15.96 9.75 4.09
N ARG A 130 -16.40 9.06 5.15
CA ARG A 130 -17.39 9.62 6.10
C ARG A 130 -16.71 10.31 7.29
N GLN A 131 -16.41 11.59 7.15
CA GLN A 131 -16.37 12.53 8.28
C GLN A 131 -17.70 13.30 8.33
N GLY A 132 -18.39 13.20 9.47
CA GLY A 132 -19.59 13.96 9.79
C GLY A 132 -19.33 15.48 9.92
N PRO A 133 -20.35 16.27 10.27
CA PRO A 133 -20.36 17.71 10.00
C PRO A 133 -19.26 18.46 10.76
N SER A 134 -18.65 19.42 10.06
CA SER A 134 -17.69 20.40 10.58
C SER A 134 -18.21 21.03 11.87
N LYS A 135 -17.61 20.67 13.01
CA LYS A 135 -17.65 21.51 14.20
C LYS A 135 -16.47 22.46 14.12
N SER A 136 -16.77 23.69 13.73
CA SER A 136 -15.91 24.85 13.95
C SER A 136 -15.45 24.87 15.41
N PHE A 137 -14.17 24.65 15.65
CA PHE A 137 -13.54 24.96 16.93
C PHE A 137 -13.33 26.47 16.96
N ALA A 138 -14.15 27.17 17.76
CA ALA A 138 -13.92 28.56 18.10
C ALA A 138 -12.61 28.66 18.91
N VAL A 139 -11.66 29.44 18.40
CA VAL A 139 -10.45 29.83 19.11
C VAL A 139 -10.86 30.74 20.28
N GLY A 140 -10.68 30.25 21.51
CA GLY A 140 -10.89 31.03 22.72
C GLY A 140 -9.87 32.17 22.82
N THR A 141 -10.36 33.39 22.92
CA THR A 141 -9.61 34.58 23.31
C THR A 141 -9.08 34.43 24.74
N LEU A 142 -7.77 34.57 24.92
CA LEU A 142 -7.12 34.73 26.23
C LEU A 142 -7.37 36.15 26.77
N PRO A 143 -7.55 36.35 28.09
CA PRO A 143 -7.68 37.68 28.66
C PRO A 143 -6.31 38.36 28.78
N GLU A 144 -6.22 39.61 28.34
CA GLU A 144 -5.07 40.48 28.61
C GLU A 144 -5.04 40.85 30.10
N SER A 145 -3.83 40.82 30.67
CA SER A 145 -3.48 41.20 32.04
C SER A 145 -3.44 42.70 32.24
#